data_AF-A0A3M6JXF0-F1
#
_entry.id   AF-A0A3M6JXF0-F1
#
_cell.length_a   1.000
_cell.length_b   1.000
_cell.length_c   1.000
_cell.angle_alpha   90.00
_cell.angle_beta   90.00
_cell.angle_gamma   90.00
#
_symmetry.space_group_name_H-M   'P 1'
#
loop_
_entity.id
_entity.type
_entity.pdbx_description
1 polymer ?
#
loop_
_entity_poly.entity_id
_entity_poly.type
_entity_poly.pdbx_seq_one_letter_code
_entity_poly.pdbx_strand_id
1 'polypeptide(L)' 'MDVKEEDKSEESKQNHIRYYKSLSKTIADIREEEKQEHDPTIKGHLEKRIEAMEKDKIRIKEMFPDIVDD' A
#
# COMPACT_ATOMS: atom_id res chain seq x y z
N MET A 1 -22.11 -8.40 -8.64
CA MET A 1 -20.68 -8.12 -8.41
C MET A 1 -19.99 -9.46 -8.37
N ASP A 2 -19.23 -9.82 -9.41
CA ASP A 2 -18.35 -10.99 -9.34
C ASP A 2 -17.30 -10.69 -8.28
N VAL A 3 -17.52 -11.18 -7.07
CA VAL A 3 -16.49 -11.20 -6.03
C VAL A 3 -15.48 -12.24 -6.51
N LYS A 4 -14.46 -11.78 -7.24
CA LYS A 4 -13.32 -12.64 -7.55
C LYS A 4 -12.74 -13.07 -6.20
N GLU A 5 -12.72 -14.37 -5.95
CA GLU A 5 -12.02 -14.92 -4.80
C GLU A 5 -10.57 -14.44 -4.86
N GLU A 6 -10.12 -13.76 -3.80
CA GLU A 6 -8.73 -13.35 -3.70
C GLU A 6 -7.87 -14.61 -3.59
N ASP A 7 -6.91 -14.74 -4.50
CA ASP A 7 -5.99 -15.88 -4.53
C ASP A 7 -5.10 -15.84 -3.27
N LYS A 8 -5.24 -16.87 -2.41
CA LYS A 8 -4.48 -17.03 -1.17
C LYS A 8 -3.40 -18.12 -1.28
N SER A 9 -3.04 -18.54 -2.49
CA SER A 9 -1.93 -19.46 -2.72
C SER A 9 -0.61 -18.96 -2.13
N GLU A 10 0.34 -19.85 -1.88
CA GLU A 10 1.67 -19.48 -1.35
C GLU A 10 2.45 -18.56 -2.30
N GLU A 11 2.28 -18.72 -3.62
CA GLU A 11 2.87 -17.82 -4.62
C GLU A 11 2.27 -16.42 -4.54
N SER A 12 0.93 -16.34 -4.44
CA SER A 12 0.22 -15.08 -4.22
C SER A 12 0.69 -14.42 -2.91
N LYS A 13 0.81 -15.17 -1.82
CA LYS A 13 1.32 -14.70 -0.52
C LYS A 13 2.71 -14.08 -0.67
N GLN A 14 3.66 -14.73 -1.33
CA GLN A 14 5.01 -14.19 -1.54
C GLN A 14 5.00 -12.86 -2.33
N ASN A 15 4.18 -12.79 -3.38
CA ASN A 15 4.03 -11.57 -4.17
C ASN A 15 3.40 -10.44 -3.35
N HIS A 16 2.37 -10.73 -2.55
CA HIS A 16 1.75 -9.77 -1.64
C HIS A 16 2.68 -9.30 -0.54
N ILE A 17 3.51 -10.18 0.05
CA ILE A 17 4.55 -9.80 1.02
C ILE A 17 5.55 -8.83 0.38
N ARG A 18 6.04 -9.16 -0.82
CA ARG A 18 7.01 -8.30 -1.55
C ARG A 18 6.40 -6.93 -1.85
N TYR A 19 5.16 -6.92 -2.33
CA TYR A 19 4.44 -5.69 -2.61
C TYR A 19 4.20 -4.88 -1.33
N TYR A 20 3.75 -5.51 -0.24
CA TYR A 20 3.55 -4.90 1.07
C TYR A 20 4.81 -4.21 1.59
N LYS A 21 5.97 -4.88 1.51
CA LYS A 21 7.26 -4.26 1.88
C LYS A 21 7.61 -3.07 0.98
N SER A 22 7.31 -3.16 -0.31
CA SER A 22 7.54 -2.05 -1.25
C SER A 22 6.62 -0.84 -1.04
N LEU A 23 5.40 -1.07 -0.51
CA LEU A 23 4.45 -0.01 -0.19
C LEU A 23 4.98 0.91 0.91
N SER A 24 5.61 0.36 1.96
CA SER A 24 6.20 1.17 3.03
C SER A 24 7.23 2.17 2.50
N LYS A 25 8.11 1.72 1.60
CA LYS A 25 9.11 2.59 0.97
C LYS A 25 8.46 3.65 0.08
N THR A 26 7.55 3.23 -0.78
CA THR A 26 6.84 4.14 -1.69
C THR A 26 6.04 5.21 -0.94
N ILE A 27 5.36 4.84 0.15
CA ILE A 27 4.63 5.77 1.01
C ILE A 27 5.59 6.78 1.65
N ALA A 28 6.75 6.33 2.14
CA ALA A 28 7.75 7.22 2.72
C ALA A 28 8.30 8.22 1.68
N ASP A 29 8.60 7.75 0.47
CA ASP A 29 9.08 8.59 -0.62
C ASP A 29 8.02 9.65 -1.02
N ILE A 30 6.74 9.25 -1.13
CA ILE A 30 5.63 10.18 -1.45
C ILE A 30 5.39 11.18 -0.32
N ARG A 31 5.50 10.78 0.95
CA ARG A 31 5.39 11.70 2.09
C ARG A 31 6.51 12.73 2.11
N GLU A 32 7.70 12.38 1.61
CA GLU A 32 8.79 13.34 1.48
C GLU A 32 8.55 14.32 0.31
N GLU A 33 8.03 13.82 -0.82
CA GLU A 33 7.57 14.66 -1.95
C GLU A 33 6.47 15.64 -1.50
N GLU A 34 5.49 15.18 -0.75
CA GLU A 34 4.37 15.97 -0.23
C GLU A 34 4.82 17.13 0.69
N LYS A 35 5.87 16.91 1.49
CA LYS A 35 6.45 17.96 2.35
C LYS A 35 7.10 19.08 1.54
N GLN A 36 7.72 18.73 0.42
CA GLN A 36 8.42 19.67 -0.46
C GLN A 36 7.48 20.37 -1.45
N GLU A 37 6.29 19.81 -1.67
CA GLU A 37 5.28 20.41 -2.50
C GLU A 37 4.68 21.67 -1.85
N HIS A 38 4.31 22.65 -2.67
CA HIS A 38 3.65 23.89 -2.24
C HIS A 38 2.27 24.05 -2.87
N ASP A 39 1.98 23.36 -3.98
CA ASP A 39 0.67 23.36 -4.60
C ASP A 39 -0.33 22.49 -3.80
N PRO A 40 -1.42 23.09 -3.27
CA PRO A 40 -2.39 22.37 -2.45
C PRO A 40 -3.16 21.28 -3.22
N THR A 41 -3.31 21.43 -4.53
CA THR A 41 -3.95 20.44 -5.39
C THR A 41 -3.07 19.21 -5.53
N ILE A 42 -1.77 19.42 -5.74
CA ILE A 42 -0.80 18.33 -5.85
C ILE A 42 -0.67 17.63 -4.49
N LYS A 43 -0.58 18.36 -3.38
CA LYS A 43 -0.62 17.77 -2.03
C LYS A 43 -1.83 16.88 -1.82
N GLY A 44 -3.04 17.38 -2.12
CA GLY A 44 -4.25 16.59 -1.99
C GLY A 44 -4.27 15.33 -2.88
N HIS A 45 -3.53 15.32 -4.00
CA HIS A 45 -3.34 14.12 -4.80
C HIS A 45 -2.35 13.13 -4.15
N LEU A 46 -1.25 13.62 -3.60
CA LEU A 46 -0.25 12.81 -2.90
C LEU A 46 -0.84 12.17 -1.64
N GLU A 47 -1.61 12.92 -0.85
CA GLU A 47 -2.35 12.41 0.31
C GLU A 47 -3.30 11.26 -0.07
N LYS A 48 -4.10 11.44 -1.14
CA LYS A 48 -5.00 10.38 -1.63
C LYS A 48 -4.26 9.12 -2.08
N ARG A 49 -3.08 9.28 -2.69
CA ARG A 49 -2.22 8.15 -3.07
C ARG A 49 -1.70 7.42 -1.83
N ILE A 50 -1.25 8.14 -0.81
CA ILE A 50 -0.84 7.57 0.47
C ILE A 50 -2.00 6.79 1.11
N GLU A 51 -3.19 7.39 1.22
CA GLU A 51 -4.36 6.74 1.82
C GLU A 51 -4.75 5.44 1.08
N ALA A 52 -4.71 5.44 -0.25
CA ALA A 52 -5.00 4.24 -1.03
C ALA A 52 -3.98 3.13 -0.77
N MET A 53 -2.69 3.46 -0.71
CA MET A 53 -1.62 2.51 -0.41
C MET A 53 -1.70 1.97 1.03
N GLU A 54 -2.06 2.81 2.00
CA GLU A 54 -2.28 2.39 3.39
C GLU A 54 -3.46 1.42 3.51
N LYS A 55 -4.56 1.68 2.79
CA LYS A 55 -5.70 0.74 2.70
C LYS A 55 -5.28 -0.59 2.09
N ASP A 56 -4.45 -0.58 1.05
CA ASP A 56 -3.92 -1.82 0.47
C ASP A 56 -3.00 -2.57 1.44
N LYS A 57 -2.15 -1.86 2.22
CA LYS A 57 -1.38 -2.50 3.31
C LYS A 57 -2.30 -3.19 4.31
N ILE A 58 -3.37 -2.52 4.76
CA ILE A 58 -4.33 -3.09 5.71
C ILE A 58 -4.97 -4.36 5.12
N ARG A 59 -5.47 -4.27 3.89
CA ARG A 59 -6.09 -5.41 3.18
C ARG A 59 -5.15 -6.60 3.06
N ILE A 60 -3.88 -6.37 2.69
CA ILE A 60 -2.88 -7.45 2.59
C ILE A 60 -2.61 -8.08 3.96
N LYS A 61 -2.54 -7.27 5.02
CA LYS A 61 -2.37 -7.76 6.41
C LYS A 61 -3.59 -8.56 6.89
N GLU A 62 -4.79 -8.18 6.50
CA GLU A 62 -6.02 -8.95 6.78
C GLU A 62 -6.05 -10.29 6.04
N MET A 63 -5.54 -10.32 4.80
CA MET A 63 -5.40 -11.57 4.03
C MET A 63 -4.31 -12.49 4.58
N PHE A 64 -3.19 -11.91 5.01
CA PHE A 64 -1.99 -12.61 5.46
C PHE A 64 -1.51 -12.03 6.81
N PRO A 65 -2.13 -12.40 7.93
CA PRO A 65 -1.83 -11.82 9.25
C PRO A 65 -0.40 -12.11 9.74
N ASP A 66 0.25 -13.12 9.18
CA ASP A 66 1.65 -13.48 9.48
C ASP A 66 2.67 -12.54 8.83
N ILE A 67 2.23 -11.55 8.04
CA ILE A 67 3.12 -10.49 7.54
C ILE A 67 3.65 -9.69 8.74
N VAL A 68 4.96 -9.75 8.93
CA VAL A 68 5.70 -8.92 9.88
C VAL A 68 6.24 -7.71 9.12
N ASP A 69 5.90 -6.50 9.58
CA ASP A 69 6.68 -5.30 9.23
C ASP A 69 8.06 -5.49 9.89
N ASP A 70 9.09 -5.78 9.09
CA ASP A 70 10.51 -5.75 9.52
C ASP A 70 10.95 -4.30 9.81
#